data_AF-A0A935TSY4-F1
#
_entry.id   AF-A0A935TSY4-F1
#
_cell.length_a   1.000
_cell.length_b   1.000
_cell.length_c   1.000
_cell.angle_alpha   90.00
_cell.angle_beta   90.00
_cell.angle_gamma   90.00
#
_symmetry.space_group_name_H-M   'P 1'
#
loop_
_entity.id
_entity.type
_entity.pdbx_description
1 polymer ?
#
loop_
_entity_poly.entity_id
_entity_poly.type
_entity_poly.pdbx_seq_one_letter_code
_entity_poly.pdbx_strand_id
1 'polypeptide(L)'
;MKPRPGEACNGCGVCCLAEPCPVGVLVSLRLRGACRALRWDDAQRRYRCGLMGRAASSRSPWSWFARRVIAAGQGCDSDAEVG
;
A
#
# COMPACT_ATOMS: atom_id res chain seq x y z
N MET A 1 -7.87 -0.79 -9.69
CA MET A 1 -7.07 -1.06 -10.92
C MET A 1 -5.62 -0.66 -10.67
N LYS A 2 -4.68 -1.58 -10.94
CA LYS A 2 -3.23 -1.32 -10.84
C LYS A 2 -2.80 -0.43 -12.02
N PRO A 3 -1.94 0.57 -11.79
CA PRO A 3 -1.40 1.39 -12.88
C PRO A 3 -0.46 0.56 -13.76
N ARG A 4 -0.18 1.04 -14.97
CA ARG A 4 0.78 0.35 -15.85
C ARG A 4 2.19 0.41 -15.27
N PRO A 5 3.09 -0.53 -15.61
CA PRO A 5 4.49 -0.42 -15.25
C PRO A 5 5.06 0.95 -15.66
N GLY A 6 5.77 1.61 -14.75
CA GLY A 6 6.31 2.96 -14.93
C GLY A 6 5.33 4.11 -14.64
N GLU A 7 4.02 3.87 -14.48
CA GLU A 7 3.06 4.91 -14.08
C GLU A 7 3.09 5.16 -12.57
N ALA A 8 2.74 6.39 -12.15
CA ALA A 8 2.72 6.77 -10.75
C ALA A 8 1.79 5.88 -9.91
N CYS A 9 2.26 5.49 -8.72
CA CYS A 9 1.47 4.69 -7.78
C CYS A 9 0.16 5.42 -7.40
N ASN A 10 -0.97 4.81 -7.75
CA ASN A 10 -2.31 5.33 -7.49
C ASN A 10 -2.95 4.78 -6.20
N GLY A 11 -2.20 3.99 -5.43
CA GLY A 11 -2.70 3.29 -4.24
C GLY A 11 -3.70 2.16 -4.57
N CYS A 12 -3.44 1.37 -5.61
CA CYS A 12 -4.27 0.20 -5.96
C CYS A 12 -4.25 -0.91 -4.91
N GLY A 13 -3.19 -0.98 -4.09
CA GLY A 13 -3.02 -1.96 -3.02
C GLY A 13 -2.68 -3.38 -3.47
N VAL A 14 -2.42 -3.60 -4.76
CA VAL A 14 -2.09 -4.93 -5.32
C VAL A 14 -0.72 -5.41 -4.83
N CYS A 15 0.31 -4.59 -4.94
CA CYS A 15 1.64 -4.90 -4.40
C CYS A 15 1.61 -5.06 -2.87
N CYS A 16 0.84 -4.23 -2.17
CA CYS A 16 0.68 -4.30 -0.72
C CYS A 16 -0.04 -5.57 -0.23
N LEU A 17 -0.80 -6.23 -1.10
CA LEU A 17 -1.43 -7.53 -0.84
C LEU A 17 -0.43 -8.66 -0.99
N ALA A 18 0.41 -8.59 -2.05
CA ALA A 18 1.42 -9.59 -2.34
C ALA A 18 2.52 -9.62 -1.27
N GLU A 19 3.03 -8.45 -0.88
CA GLU A 19 4.07 -8.33 0.14
C GLU A 19 3.85 -7.15 1.09
N PRO A 20 4.30 -7.28 2.35
CA PRO A 20 4.24 -6.17 3.29
C PRO A 20 5.38 -5.20 2.98
N CYS A 21 5.07 -3.91 2.82
CA CYS A 21 6.12 -2.89 2.75
C CYS A 21 6.92 -2.82 4.07
N PRO A 22 8.10 -2.18 4.12
CA PRO A 22 8.90 -2.11 5.35
C PRO A 22 8.15 -1.53 6.55
N VAL A 23 7.26 -0.57 6.32
CA VAL A 23 6.35 -0.07 7.37
C VAL A 23 5.35 -1.14 7.80
N GLY A 24 4.80 -1.89 6.84
CA GLY A 24 3.96 -3.06 7.06
C GLY A 24 4.64 -4.13 7.90
N VAL A 25 5.93 -4.39 7.66
CA VAL A 25 6.76 -5.29 8.48
C VAL A 25 6.83 -4.77 9.91
N LEU A 26 7.12 -3.48 10.13
CA LEU A 26 7.19 -2.90 11.48
C LEU A 26 5.84 -2.98 12.22
N VAL A 27 4.72 -2.73 11.55
CA VAL A 27 3.40 -2.72 12.21
C VAL A 27 2.76 -4.09 12.37
N SER A 28 3.18 -5.09 11.59
CA SER A 28 2.55 -6.42 11.60
C SER A 28 3.49 -7.57 11.92
N LEU A 29 4.81 -7.32 11.96
CA LEU A 29 5.87 -8.32 12.12
C LEU A 29 5.78 -9.46 11.09
N ARG A 30 5.15 -9.18 9.94
CA ARG A 30 5.03 -10.12 8.82
C ARG A 30 6.08 -9.80 7.77
N LEU A 31 6.76 -10.83 7.30
CA LEU A 31 7.75 -10.74 6.21
C LEU A 31 7.18 -11.19 4.85
N ARG A 32 5.97 -11.76 4.82
CA ARG A 32 5.31 -12.25 3.60
C ARG A 32 3.79 -12.00 3.67
N GLY A 33 3.18 -11.80 2.50
CA GLY A 33 1.74 -11.55 2.36
C GLY A 33 1.29 -10.19 2.89
N ALA A 34 -0.03 -9.98 2.94
CA ALA A 34 -0.60 -8.71 3.35
C ALA A 34 -0.28 -8.34 4.81
N CYS A 35 0.11 -7.08 5.02
CA CYS A 35 0.31 -6.54 6.37
C CYS A 35 -1.03 -6.35 7.12
N ARG A 36 -0.98 -6.29 8.45
CA ARG A 36 -2.18 -6.12 9.31
C ARG A 36 -2.97 -4.82 9.05
N ALA A 37 -2.30 -3.80 8.51
CA ALA A 37 -2.93 -2.52 8.23
C ALA A 37 -3.69 -2.50 6.90
N LEU A 38 -3.49 -3.48 6.01
CA LEU A 38 -4.19 -3.52 4.73
C LEU A 38 -5.69 -3.77 4.96
N ARG A 39 -6.54 -2.94 4.37
CA ARG A 39 -8.00 -3.03 4.45
C ARG A 39 -8.58 -3.11 3.04
N TRP A 40 -9.58 -3.95 2.86
CA TRP A 40 -10.40 -3.91 1.66
C TRP A 40 -11.32 -2.68 1.71
N ASP A 41 -11.33 -1.87 0.66
CA ASP A 41 -12.28 -0.77 0.45
C ASP A 41 -13.31 -1.24 -0.58
N ASP A 42 -14.51 -1.56 -0.08
CA ASP A 42 -15.59 -2.09 -0.89
C ASP A 42 -16.12 -1.07 -1.92
N ALA A 43 -16.18 0.21 -1.52
CA ALA A 43 -16.68 1.29 -2.37
C ALA A 43 -15.80 1.51 -3.61
N GLN A 44 -14.48 1.29 -3.46
CA GLN A 44 -13.51 1.46 -4.55
C GLN A 44 -13.00 0.13 -5.12
N ARG A 45 -13.52 -1.00 -4.62
CA ARG A 45 -13.10 -2.38 -4.93
C ARG A 45 -11.58 -2.51 -5.02
N ARG A 46 -10.88 -2.04 -3.99
CA ARG A 46 -9.42 -2.06 -3.93
C ARG A 46 -8.90 -2.19 -2.51
N TYR A 47 -7.69 -2.70 -2.37
CA TYR A 47 -7.01 -2.70 -1.09
C TYR A 47 -6.43 -1.31 -0.79
N ARG A 48 -6.67 -0.82 0.42
CA ARG A 48 -6.13 0.45 0.92
C ARG A 48 -5.30 0.20 2.15
N CYS A 49 -4.14 0.84 2.20
CA CYS A 49 -3.33 0.85 3.40
C CYS A 49 -4.07 1.64 4.49
N GLY A 50 -4.42 0.98 5.60
CA GLY A 50 -5.04 1.62 6.77
C GLY A 50 -4.14 2.64 7.46
N LEU A 51 -2.82 2.62 7.18
CA LEU A 51 -1.89 3.70 7.58
C LEU A 51 -2.01 4.94 6.70
N MET A 52 -2.64 4.84 5.52
CA MET A 52 -2.86 5.93 4.57
C MET A 52 -4.34 6.33 4.41
N GLY A 53 -5.32 5.48 4.76
CA GLY A 53 -6.75 5.73 4.58
C GLY A 53 -7.48 6.09 5.88
N ARG A 54 -8.31 7.15 5.86
CA ARG A 54 -9.36 7.64 6.82
C ARG A 54 -9.12 7.62 8.34
N ALA A 55 -8.07 7.00 8.86
CA ALA A 55 -7.34 7.45 10.06
C ALA A 55 -6.40 8.63 9.73
N ALA A 56 -6.43 9.11 8.48
CA ALA A 56 -5.76 10.31 7.99
C ALA A 56 -6.37 11.64 8.50
N SER A 57 -7.18 11.61 9.57
CA SER A 57 -7.32 12.77 10.47
C SER A 57 -6.01 13.04 11.22
N SER A 58 -5.09 12.06 11.26
CA SER A 58 -3.72 12.26 11.69
C SER A 58 -2.82 12.46 10.47
N ARG A 59 -2.14 13.61 10.38
CA ARG A 59 -0.87 13.77 9.65
C ARG A 59 0.20 12.87 10.28
N SER A 60 -0.05 11.57 10.30
CA SER A 60 0.82 10.64 10.99
C SER A 60 2.13 10.59 10.21
N PRO A 61 3.29 10.74 10.86
CA PRO A 61 4.59 10.64 10.20
C PRO A 61 4.74 9.30 9.45
N TRP A 62 4.04 8.26 9.90
CA TRP A 62 3.94 6.95 9.25
C TRP A 62 3.36 7.00 7.84
N SER A 63 2.40 7.87 7.56
CA SER A 63 1.80 8.01 6.22
C SER A 63 2.79 8.59 5.21
N TRP A 64 3.52 9.63 5.61
CA TRP A 64 4.58 10.23 4.79
C TRP A 64 5.76 9.28 4.62
N PHE A 65 6.18 8.63 5.72
CA PHE A 65 7.27 7.64 5.69
C PHE A 65 6.90 6.44 4.82
N ALA A 66 5.69 5.89 4.95
CA ALA A 66 5.22 4.80 4.10
C ALA A 66 5.24 5.20 2.62
N ARG A 67 4.77 6.41 2.27
CA ARG A 67 4.82 6.92 0.89
C ARG A 67 6.25 7.04 0.36
N ARG A 68 7.18 7.53 1.19
CA ARG A 68 8.61 7.63 0.85
C ARG A 68 9.24 6.26 0.62
N VAL A 69 9.00 5.32 1.53
CA VAL A 69 9.62 4.00 1.51
C VAL A 69 9.12 3.14 0.35
N ILE A 70 7.83 3.20 0.03
CA ILE A 70 7.26 2.44 -1.11
C ILE A 70 7.40 3.19 -2.44
N ALA A 71 8.18 4.28 -2.48
CA ALA A 71 8.34 5.14 -3.64
C ALA A 71 6.99 5.54 -4.28
N ALA A 72 5.96 5.78 -3.46
CA ALA A 72 4.61 6.04 -3.94
C ALA A 72 4.58 7.29 -4.81
N GLY A 73 4.41 7.09 -6.11
CA GLY A 73 4.37 8.15 -7.12
C GLY A 73 5.58 8.20 -8.06
N GLN A 74 6.64 7.41 -7.80
CA GLN A 74 7.84 7.37 -8.64
C GLN A 74 7.71 6.44 -9.85
N GLY A 75 6.86 5.42 -9.76
CA GLY A 75 6.57 4.46 -10.85
C GLY A 75 6.12 3.11 -10.29
N CYS A 76 5.28 2.39 -11.02
CA CYS A 76 4.90 1.02 -10.67
C CYS A 76 5.97 0.04 -11.19
N ASP A 77 6.60 -0.67 -10.28
CA ASP A 77 7.66 -1.67 -10.53
C ASP A 77 7.23 -3.09 -10.16
N SER A 78 6.07 -3.26 -9.53
CA SER A 78 5.60 -4.57 -9.09
C SER A 78 5.00 -5.36 -10.24
N ASP A 79 5.31 -6.66 -10.34
CA ASP A 79 4.64 -7.61 -11.24
C ASP A 79 3.35 -8.22 -10.65
N ALA A 80 3.02 -7.92 -9.40
CA ALA A 80 1.85 -8.49 -8.73
C ALA A 80 0.54 -8.21 -9.48
N GLU A 81 -0.27 -9.24 -9.73
CA GLU A 81 -1.60 -9.16 -10.34
C GLU A 81 -2.66 -9.67 -9.37
N VAL A 82 -3.88 -9.14 -9.48
CA VAL A 82 -5.05 -9.66 -8.75
C VAL A 82 -5.83 -10.49 -9.77
N GLY A 83 -5.83 -11.81 -9.57
CA GLY A 83 -6.63 -12.76 -10.36
C GLY A 83 -8.12 -12.68 -10.04
#